data_AF-A0A9E1HAV1-F1
#
_entry.id   AF-A0A9E1HAV1-F1
#
_cell.length_a   1.000
_cell.length_b   1.000
_cell.length_c   1.000
_cell.angle_alpha   90.00
_cell.angle_beta   90.00
_cell.angle_gamma   90.00
#
_symmetry.space_group_name_H-M   'P 1'
#
loop_
_entity.id
_entity.type
_entity.pdbx_description
1 polymer ?
#
loop_
_entity_poly.entity_id
_entity_poly.type
_entity_poly.pdbx_seq_one_letter_code
_entity_poly.pdbx_strand_id
1 'polypeptide(L)'
;MMNHNMQMQKETGKILHRKFLSENIGLLLMAPVFLLLMFIVSNLYQLPAEYAFYLTSIFLILWVTTLCMQYRGFRKRTEQYEKESKEKQESNSKESRQWEELQEKQDFFALWAHQIKTPIAALNLLLQGEKQDAAVCRQELFKIESYVEMVLNYLRFEEMSNDLVLERNSLEQLVRQVVKKYAAIFIYNHISIQLE
;
A
#
# COMPACT_ATOMS: atom_id res chain seq x y z
N MET A 1 -7.75 19.61 -2.04
CA MET A 1 -8.17 18.22 -1.70
C MET A 1 -9.67 18.07 -1.47
N MET A 2 -10.34 18.95 -0.70
CA MET A 2 -11.77 18.79 -0.35
C MET A 2 -12.77 18.84 -1.53
N ASN A 3 -12.44 19.59 -2.60
CA ASN A 3 -13.31 19.73 -3.77
C ASN A 3 -13.34 18.47 -4.67
N HIS A 4 -12.24 17.73 -4.72
CA HIS A 4 -12.12 16.51 -5.53
C HIS A 4 -12.92 15.35 -4.92
N ASN A 5 -12.84 15.17 -3.59
CA ASN A 5 -13.65 14.18 -2.88
C ASN A 5 -15.17 14.43 -3.01
N MET A 6 -15.60 15.70 -3.05
CA MET A 6 -17.01 16.04 -3.25
C MET A 6 -17.52 15.70 -4.66
N GLN A 7 -16.67 15.85 -5.68
CA GLN A 7 -17.03 15.46 -7.06
C GLN A 7 -17.11 13.94 -7.20
N MET A 8 -16.15 13.21 -6.64
CA MET A 8 -16.12 11.74 -6.68
C MET A 8 -17.34 11.10 -5.99
N GLN A 9 -17.79 11.65 -4.86
CA GLN A 9 -18.99 11.20 -4.13
C GLN A 9 -20.30 11.47 -4.92
N LYS A 10 -20.37 12.59 -5.64
CA LYS A 10 -21.52 12.92 -6.49
C LYS A 10 -21.61 12.02 -7.72
N GLU A 11 -20.48 11.66 -8.31
CA GLU A 11 -20.45 10.76 -9.48
C GLU A 11 -20.78 9.32 -9.13
N THR A 12 -20.23 8.80 -8.04
CA THR A 12 -20.58 7.46 -7.51
C THR A 12 -22.06 7.34 -7.18
N GLY A 13 -22.66 8.36 -6.54
CA GLY A 13 -24.10 8.38 -6.27
C GLY A 13 -24.97 8.37 -7.54
N LYS A 14 -24.57 9.10 -8.59
CA LYS A 14 -25.28 9.10 -9.88
C LYS A 14 -25.18 7.76 -10.61
N ILE A 15 -24.01 7.13 -10.59
CA ILE A 15 -23.77 5.82 -11.20
C ILE A 15 -24.58 4.74 -10.47
N LEU A 16 -24.59 4.79 -9.13
CA LEU A 16 -25.37 3.88 -8.29
C LEU A 16 -26.87 3.97 -8.56
N HIS A 17 -27.40 5.20 -8.66
CA HIS A 17 -28.82 5.42 -8.98
C HIS A 17 -29.18 4.90 -10.36
N ARG A 18 -28.35 5.15 -11.39
CA ARG A 18 -28.57 4.61 -12.74
C ARG A 18 -28.59 3.09 -12.75
N LYS A 19 -27.67 2.45 -12.03
CA LYS A 19 -27.58 0.99 -11.93
C LYS A 19 -28.80 0.38 -11.24
N PHE A 20 -29.29 1.04 -10.18
CA PHE A 20 -30.52 0.64 -9.50
C PHE A 20 -31.75 0.75 -10.42
N LEU A 21 -31.85 1.84 -11.20
CA LEU A 21 -32.96 2.08 -12.12
C LEU A 21 -33.02 1.05 -13.25
N SER A 22 -31.86 0.64 -13.78
CA SER A 22 -31.78 -0.40 -14.80
C SER A 22 -32.11 -1.79 -14.28
N GLU A 23 -31.72 -2.13 -13.04
CA GLU A 23 -32.00 -3.44 -12.45
C GLU A 23 -33.46 -3.62 -12.00
N ASN A 24 -34.15 -2.52 -11.63
CA ASN A 24 -35.49 -2.56 -11.05
C ASN A 24 -36.56 -1.85 -11.90
N ILE A 25 -36.33 -1.75 -13.21
CA ILE A 25 -37.23 -1.04 -14.13
C ILE A 25 -38.66 -1.61 -14.12
N GLY A 26 -38.79 -2.93 -13.94
CA GLY A 26 -40.09 -3.60 -13.85
C GLY A 26 -40.93 -3.11 -12.67
N LEU A 27 -40.32 -2.94 -11.48
CA LEU A 27 -41.00 -2.40 -10.30
C LEU A 27 -41.42 -0.94 -10.49
N LEU A 28 -40.61 -0.17 -11.23
CA LEU A 28 -40.88 1.23 -11.52
C LEU A 28 -42.08 1.41 -12.47
N LEU A 29 -42.28 0.46 -13.40
CA LEU A 29 -43.37 0.46 -14.37
C LEU A 29 -44.73 0.00 -13.79
N MET A 30 -44.75 -0.68 -12.64
CA MET A 30 -46.01 -1.16 -12.03
C MET A 30 -46.95 -0.01 -11.63
N ALA A 31 -46.41 1.11 -11.14
CA ALA A 31 -47.23 2.25 -10.73
C ALA A 31 -47.96 2.96 -11.87
N PRO A 32 -47.30 3.37 -12.99
CA PRO A 32 -48.02 3.99 -14.09
C PRO A 32 -49.02 3.05 -14.76
N VAL A 33 -48.74 1.75 -14.84
CA VAL A 33 -49.70 0.75 -15.36
C VAL A 33 -50.92 0.65 -14.46
N PHE A 34 -50.73 0.59 -13.14
CA PHE A 34 -51.84 0.55 -12.17
C PHE A 34 -52.69 1.82 -12.20
N LEU A 35 -52.07 2.99 -12.32
CA LEU A 35 -52.79 4.27 -12.43
C LEU A 35 -53.61 4.35 -13.73
N LEU A 36 -53.07 3.89 -14.86
CA LEU A 36 -53.76 3.87 -16.15
C LEU A 36 -54.96 2.92 -16.11
N LEU A 37 -54.80 1.74 -15.50
CA LEU A 37 -55.88 0.78 -15.29
C LEU A 37 -56.98 1.35 -14.38
N MET A 38 -56.61 1.97 -13.25
CA MET A 38 -57.57 2.63 -12.35
C MET A 38 -58.32 3.77 -13.04
N PHE A 39 -57.66 4.53 -13.91
CA PHE A 39 -58.28 5.59 -14.69
C PHE A 39 -59.32 5.06 -15.69
N ILE A 40 -58.99 3.99 -16.42
CA ILE A 40 -59.93 3.33 -17.35
C ILE A 40 -61.15 2.79 -16.59
N VAL A 41 -60.94 2.13 -15.46
CA VAL A 41 -62.03 1.57 -14.63
C VAL A 41 -62.95 2.67 -14.11
N SER A 42 -62.38 3.77 -13.63
CA SER A 42 -63.13 4.94 -13.15
C SER A 42 -64.01 5.54 -14.27
N ASN A 43 -63.47 5.65 -15.48
CA ASN A 43 -64.19 6.19 -16.64
C ASN A 43 -65.31 5.26 -17.13
N LEU A 44 -65.08 3.95 -17.14
CA LEU A 44 -66.03 2.95 -17.65
C LEU A 44 -67.26 2.78 -16.74
N TYR A 45 -67.08 2.88 -15.42
CA TYR A 45 -68.13 2.62 -14.42
C TYR A 45 -68.81 3.88 -13.87
N GLN A 46 -68.43 5.10 -14.33
CA GLN A 46 -68.90 6.37 -13.77
C GLN A 46 -68.79 6.41 -12.23
N LEU A 47 -67.74 5.78 -11.69
CA LEU A 47 -67.52 5.70 -10.26
C LEU A 47 -67.30 7.12 -9.69
N PRO A 48 -67.87 7.43 -8.52
CA PRO A 48 -67.57 8.69 -7.84
C PRO A 48 -66.06 8.79 -7.64
N ALA A 49 -65.47 9.88 -8.12
CA ALA A 49 -64.02 10.03 -8.22
C ALA A 49 -63.32 9.89 -6.85
N GLU A 50 -64.03 10.22 -5.78
CA GLU A 50 -63.57 10.12 -4.38
C GLU A 50 -62.97 8.75 -4.05
N TYR A 51 -63.62 7.65 -4.44
CA TYR A 51 -63.15 6.30 -4.12
C TYR A 51 -61.88 5.89 -4.89
N ALA A 52 -61.74 6.34 -6.13
CA ALA A 52 -60.56 6.11 -6.94
C ALA A 52 -59.32 6.82 -6.36
N PHE A 53 -59.50 8.02 -5.79
CA PHE A 53 -58.42 8.77 -5.14
C PHE A 53 -57.91 8.06 -3.87
N TYR A 54 -58.80 7.50 -3.04
CA TYR A 54 -58.35 6.78 -1.84
C TYR A 54 -57.55 5.52 -2.17
N LEU A 55 -58.02 4.70 -3.12
CA LEU A 55 -57.34 3.46 -3.50
C LEU A 55 -55.96 3.72 -4.14
N THR A 56 -55.87 4.73 -5.02
CA THR A 56 -54.61 5.11 -5.65
C THR A 56 -53.62 5.70 -4.65
N SER A 57 -54.09 6.50 -3.69
CA SER A 57 -53.27 7.04 -2.60
C SER A 57 -52.65 5.93 -1.74
N ILE A 58 -53.45 4.96 -1.29
CA ILE A 58 -52.98 3.82 -0.49
C ILE A 58 -51.97 2.98 -1.28
N PHE A 59 -52.24 2.69 -2.56
CA PHE A 59 -51.32 1.94 -3.42
C PHE A 59 -49.99 2.67 -3.60
N LEU A 60 -50.01 3.99 -3.86
CA LEU A 60 -48.79 4.79 -4.01
C LEU A 60 -47.96 4.80 -2.73
N ILE A 61 -48.59 4.91 -1.56
CA ILE A 61 -47.87 4.88 -0.27
C ILE A 61 -47.19 3.52 -0.07
N LEU A 62 -47.89 2.41 -0.32
CA LEU A 62 -47.31 1.06 -0.21
C LEU A 62 -46.18 0.85 -1.24
N TRP A 63 -46.35 1.34 -2.46
CA TRP A 63 -45.33 1.23 -3.50
C TRP A 63 -44.07 2.08 -3.20
N VAL A 64 -44.25 3.29 -2.65
CA VAL A 64 -43.12 4.13 -2.22
C VAL A 64 -42.36 3.48 -1.07
N THR A 65 -43.07 2.90 -0.09
CA THR A 65 -42.41 2.23 1.04
C THR A 65 -41.60 1.01 0.61
N THR A 66 -42.09 0.18 -0.32
CA THR A 66 -41.32 -0.95 -0.87
C THR A 66 -40.11 -0.49 -1.68
N LEU A 67 -40.26 0.53 -2.52
CA LEU A 67 -39.14 1.13 -3.25
C LEU A 67 -38.07 1.72 -2.32
N CYS A 68 -38.47 2.43 -1.27
CA CYS A 68 -37.55 2.97 -0.28
C CYS A 68 -36.78 1.86 0.45
N MET A 69 -37.46 0.78 0.84
CA MET A 69 -36.81 -0.37 1.47
C MET A 69 -35.79 -1.04 0.54
N GLN A 70 -36.14 -1.23 -0.73
CA GLN A 70 -35.28 -1.87 -1.73
C GLN A 70 -34.09 -1.00 -2.12
N TYR A 71 -34.28 0.30 -2.30
CA TYR A 71 -33.22 1.26 -2.58
C TYR A 71 -32.22 1.32 -1.41
N ARG A 72 -32.72 1.36 -0.17
CA ARG A 72 -31.86 1.35 1.02
C ARG A 72 -31.07 0.05 1.16
N GLY A 73 -31.67 -1.10 0.84
CA GLY A 73 -30.99 -2.39 0.83
C GLY A 73 -29.90 -2.48 -0.25
N PHE A 74 -30.18 -2.01 -1.46
CA PHE A 74 -29.21 -1.98 -2.56
C PHE A 74 -28.01 -1.08 -2.25
N ARG A 75 -28.28 0.11 -1.68
CA ARG A 75 -27.23 1.04 -1.24
C ARG A 75 -26.31 0.42 -0.19
N LYS A 76 -26.87 -0.24 0.84
CA LYS A 76 -26.07 -0.90 1.86
C LYS A 76 -25.18 -2.01 1.29
N ARG A 77 -25.71 -2.85 0.40
CA ARG A 77 -24.93 -3.91 -0.24
C ARG A 77 -23.77 -3.36 -1.05
N THR A 78 -24.00 -2.32 -1.84
CA THR A 78 -22.96 -1.71 -2.67
C THR A 78 -21.87 -1.04 -1.85
N GLU A 79 -22.22 -0.32 -0.78
CA GLU A 79 -21.26 0.23 0.17
C GLU A 79 -20.43 -0.87 0.86
N GLN A 80 -21.06 -2.01 1.18
CA GLN A 80 -20.38 -3.15 1.78
C GLN A 80 -19.39 -3.82 0.81
N TYR A 81 -19.79 -4.07 -0.44
CA TYR A 81 -18.87 -4.62 -1.45
C TYR A 81 -17.66 -3.72 -1.71
N GLU A 82 -17.86 -2.39 -1.69
CA GLU A 82 -16.76 -1.45 -1.85
C GLU A 82 -15.85 -1.43 -0.62
N LYS A 83 -16.40 -1.61 0.59
CA LYS A 83 -15.61 -1.71 1.81
C LYS A 83 -14.80 -3.02 1.84
N GLU A 84 -15.42 -4.14 1.55
CA GLU A 84 -14.76 -5.46 1.48
C GLU A 84 -13.66 -5.48 0.40
N SER A 85 -13.90 -4.85 -0.76
CA SER A 85 -12.88 -4.77 -1.81
C SER A 85 -11.70 -3.89 -1.40
N LYS A 86 -11.95 -2.75 -0.73
CA LYS A 86 -10.90 -1.89 -0.18
C LYS A 86 -10.10 -2.58 0.92
N GLU A 87 -10.77 -3.25 1.86
CA GLU A 87 -10.11 -4.00 2.93
C GLU A 87 -9.24 -5.14 2.37
N LYS A 88 -9.75 -5.88 1.38
CA LYS A 88 -8.98 -6.93 0.71
C LYS A 88 -7.79 -6.37 -0.06
N GLN A 89 -7.96 -5.25 -0.74
CA GLN A 89 -6.86 -4.59 -1.45
C GLN A 89 -5.80 -4.05 -0.48
N GLU A 90 -6.21 -3.45 0.63
CA GLU A 90 -5.30 -2.97 1.67
C GLU A 90 -4.56 -4.14 2.33
N SER A 91 -5.26 -5.23 2.65
CA SER A 91 -4.65 -6.46 3.19
C SER A 91 -3.61 -7.03 2.24
N ASN A 92 -3.95 -7.22 0.96
CA ASN A 92 -3.00 -7.71 -0.04
C ASN A 92 -1.79 -6.77 -0.17
N SER A 93 -2.01 -5.45 -0.15
CA SER A 93 -0.91 -4.48 -0.25
C SER A 93 0.03 -4.52 0.96
N LYS A 94 -0.50 -4.76 2.16
CA LYS A 94 0.31 -4.93 3.39
C LYS A 94 1.10 -6.21 3.32
N GLU A 95 0.47 -7.30 2.89
CA GLU A 95 1.12 -8.59 2.71
C GLU A 95 2.25 -8.49 1.68
N SER A 96 2.01 -7.87 0.52
CA SER A 96 3.06 -7.63 -0.50
C SER A 96 4.25 -6.85 0.05
N ARG A 97 4.01 -5.77 0.82
CA ARG A 97 5.11 -5.01 1.45
C ARG A 97 5.91 -5.84 2.44
N GLN A 98 5.24 -6.64 3.27
CA GLN A 98 5.92 -7.53 4.21
C GLN A 98 6.77 -8.58 3.48
N TRP A 99 6.26 -9.13 2.38
CA TRP A 99 7.01 -10.05 1.53
C TRP A 99 8.23 -9.38 0.87
N GLU A 100 8.07 -8.15 0.37
CA GLU A 100 9.18 -7.36 -0.20
C GLU A 100 10.27 -7.10 0.84
N GLU A 101 9.91 -6.62 2.04
CA GLU A 101 10.85 -6.37 3.14
C GLU A 101 11.60 -7.65 3.55
N LEU A 102 10.89 -8.77 3.66
CA LEU A 102 11.49 -10.07 3.99
C LEU A 102 12.42 -10.57 2.89
N GLN A 103 12.07 -10.33 1.63
CA GLN A 103 12.88 -10.70 0.48
C GLN A 103 14.16 -9.86 0.40
N GLU A 104 14.04 -8.53 0.55
CA GLU A 104 15.19 -7.62 0.60
C GLU A 104 16.18 -8.01 1.71
N LYS A 105 15.67 -8.36 2.89
CA LYS A 105 16.49 -8.83 4.01
C LYS A 105 17.22 -10.12 3.67
N GLN A 106 16.53 -11.10 3.10
CA GLN A 106 17.15 -12.37 2.68
C GLN A 106 18.22 -12.15 1.61
N ASP A 107 17.93 -11.35 0.59
CA ASP A 107 18.85 -11.05 -0.51
C ASP A 107 20.10 -10.32 0.02
N PHE A 108 19.93 -9.40 0.96
CA PHE A 108 21.04 -8.74 1.66
C PHE A 108 21.94 -9.74 2.39
N PHE A 109 21.37 -10.63 3.21
CA PHE A 109 22.16 -11.64 3.95
C PHE A 109 22.82 -12.66 3.02
N ALA A 110 22.15 -13.06 1.93
CA ALA A 110 22.72 -13.95 0.93
C ALA A 110 23.93 -13.31 0.23
N LEU A 111 23.81 -12.05 -0.18
CA LEU A 111 24.91 -11.30 -0.79
C LEU A 111 26.06 -11.10 0.20
N TRP A 112 25.77 -10.70 1.44
CA TRP A 112 26.78 -10.53 2.48
C TRP A 112 27.55 -11.84 2.73
N ALA A 113 26.85 -12.96 2.90
CA ALA A 113 27.47 -14.26 3.10
C ALA A 113 28.36 -14.65 1.91
N HIS A 114 27.92 -14.31 0.68
CA HIS A 114 28.71 -14.51 -0.52
C HIS A 114 29.96 -13.62 -0.56
N GLN A 115 29.88 -12.39 -0.07
CA GLN A 115 31.00 -11.46 -0.07
C GLN A 115 32.04 -11.80 1.01
N ILE A 116 31.61 -12.16 2.22
CA ILE A 116 32.52 -12.42 3.35
C ILE A 116 33.30 -13.73 3.21
N LYS A 117 32.74 -14.75 2.55
CA LYS A 117 33.45 -16.02 2.31
C LYS A 117 34.69 -15.85 1.42
N THR A 118 34.71 -14.87 0.52
CA THR A 118 35.80 -14.65 -0.43
C THR A 118 37.11 -14.23 0.25
N PRO A 119 37.16 -13.14 1.07
CA PRO A 119 38.37 -12.79 1.79
C PRO A 119 38.75 -13.85 2.83
N ILE A 120 37.80 -14.60 3.41
CA ILE A 120 38.10 -15.74 4.29
C ILE A 120 38.87 -16.82 3.52
N ALA A 121 38.41 -17.18 2.32
CA ALA A 121 39.08 -18.15 1.49
C ALA A 121 40.47 -17.64 1.03
N ALA A 122 40.57 -16.37 0.63
CA ALA A 122 41.84 -15.76 0.26
C ALA A 122 42.83 -15.74 1.44
N LEU A 123 42.38 -15.37 2.64
CA LEU A 123 43.19 -15.38 3.86
C LEU A 123 43.67 -16.79 4.20
N ASN A 124 42.82 -17.81 4.08
CA ASN A 124 43.24 -19.21 4.27
C ASN A 124 44.34 -19.62 3.28
N LEU A 125 44.26 -19.21 2.01
CA LEU A 125 45.30 -19.48 1.02
C LEU A 125 46.61 -18.75 1.34
N LEU A 126 46.54 -17.48 1.76
CA LEU A 126 47.71 -16.69 2.15
C LEU A 126 48.45 -17.31 3.36
N LEU A 127 47.69 -17.83 4.33
CA LEU A 127 48.26 -18.47 5.52
C LEU A 127 48.94 -19.82 5.23
N GLN A 128 48.55 -20.50 4.15
CA GLN A 128 49.18 -21.76 3.70
C GLN A 128 50.49 -21.55 2.93
N GLY A 129 50.80 -20.32 2.52
CA GLY A 129 52.02 -20.00 1.79
C GLY A 129 53.30 -20.14 2.63
N GLU A 130 54.40 -20.51 1.97
CA GLU A 130 55.72 -20.73 2.59
C GLU A 130 56.33 -19.43 3.18
N LYS A 131 55.96 -18.27 2.60
CA LYS A 131 56.22 -16.94 3.14
C LYS A 131 54.91 -16.19 3.31
N GLN A 132 54.56 -15.90 4.55
CA GLN A 132 53.35 -15.15 4.86
C GLN A 132 53.62 -13.64 4.72
N ASP A 133 52.94 -13.00 3.77
CA ASP A 133 52.91 -11.55 3.69
C ASP A 133 51.87 -11.00 4.67
N ALA A 134 52.35 -10.55 5.83
CA ALA A 134 51.52 -10.00 6.89
C ALA A 134 50.70 -8.78 6.44
N ALA A 135 51.15 -8.01 5.43
CA ALA A 135 50.40 -6.87 4.93
C ALA A 135 49.16 -7.32 4.16
N VAL A 136 49.30 -8.34 3.30
CA VAL A 136 48.19 -8.90 2.51
C VAL A 136 47.18 -9.62 3.42
N CYS A 137 47.67 -10.39 4.40
CA CYS A 137 46.78 -11.01 5.39
C CYS A 137 45.96 -9.97 6.18
N ARG A 138 46.58 -8.84 6.57
CA ARG A 138 45.87 -7.75 7.24
C ARG A 138 44.82 -7.09 6.35
N GLN A 139 45.03 -7.03 5.04
CA GLN A 139 44.03 -6.48 4.13
C GLN A 139 42.80 -7.38 4.02
N GLU A 140 42.99 -8.70 3.91
CA GLU A 140 41.85 -9.62 3.88
C GLU A 140 41.09 -9.61 5.22
N LEU A 141 41.80 -9.53 6.35
CA LEU A 141 41.19 -9.35 7.66
C LEU A 141 40.36 -8.06 7.74
N PHE A 142 40.91 -6.92 7.29
CA PHE A 142 40.20 -5.65 7.29
C PHE A 142 38.93 -5.67 6.42
N LYS A 143 38.94 -6.39 5.29
CA LYS A 143 37.74 -6.60 4.46
C LYS A 143 36.67 -7.37 5.25
N ILE A 144 37.06 -8.43 5.97
CA ILE A 144 36.14 -9.20 6.82
C ILE A 144 35.51 -8.30 7.89
N GLU A 145 36.32 -7.51 8.60
CA GLU A 145 35.85 -6.55 9.61
C GLU A 145 34.86 -5.54 9.02
N SER A 146 35.15 -5.01 7.84
CA SER A 146 34.27 -4.07 7.13
C SER A 146 32.93 -4.71 6.75
N TYR A 147 32.93 -5.98 6.29
CA TYR A 147 31.68 -6.71 6.00
C TYR A 147 30.87 -7.02 7.26
N VAL A 148 31.52 -7.28 8.40
CA VAL A 148 30.83 -7.45 9.70
C VAL A 148 30.20 -6.13 10.13
N GLU A 149 30.94 -5.02 10.05
CA GLU A 149 30.43 -3.68 10.38
C GLU A 149 29.24 -3.29 9.50
N MET A 150 29.25 -3.67 8.22
CA MET A 150 28.12 -3.48 7.31
C MET A 150 26.84 -4.17 7.81
N VAL A 151 26.91 -5.43 8.24
CA VAL A 151 25.75 -6.17 8.75
C VAL A 151 25.26 -5.61 10.08
N LEU A 152 26.17 -5.27 10.99
CA LEU A 152 25.81 -4.66 12.27
C LEU A 152 25.11 -3.31 12.06
N ASN A 153 25.58 -2.51 11.10
CA ASN A 153 24.92 -1.26 10.72
C ASN A 153 23.54 -1.52 10.11
N TYR A 154 23.39 -2.50 9.21
CA TYR A 154 22.09 -2.85 8.63
C TYR A 154 21.06 -3.24 9.70
N LEU A 155 21.45 -4.11 10.64
CA LEU A 155 20.61 -4.49 11.78
C LEU A 155 20.23 -3.29 12.65
N ARG A 156 21.20 -2.39 12.91
CA ARG A 156 20.94 -1.18 13.70
C ARG A 156 20.02 -0.20 12.97
N PHE A 157 20.09 -0.11 11.64
CA PHE A 157 19.25 0.78 10.84
C PHE A 157 17.76 0.40 10.90
N GLU A 158 17.41 -0.89 11.04
CA GLU A 158 16.00 -1.31 11.22
C GLU A 158 15.37 -0.72 12.50
N GLU A 159 16.16 -0.48 13.55
CA GLU A 159 15.67 0.03 14.85
C GLU A 159 15.97 1.52 15.09
N MET A 160 16.69 2.19 14.17
CA MET A 160 17.33 3.50 14.38
C MET A 160 16.38 4.69 14.51
N SER A 161 15.09 4.53 14.22
CA SER A 161 14.11 5.63 14.17
C SER A 161 14.01 6.46 15.47
N ASN A 162 14.47 5.94 16.61
CA ASN A 162 14.46 6.64 17.90
C ASN A 162 15.84 7.03 18.48
N ASP A 163 16.96 6.66 17.84
CA ASP A 163 18.32 6.79 18.44
C ASP A 163 19.21 7.86 17.76
N LEU A 164 18.61 8.73 16.94
CA LEU A 164 19.34 9.77 16.22
C LEU A 164 19.42 11.09 17.00
N VAL A 165 20.64 11.57 17.23
CA VAL A 165 20.91 12.90 17.83
C VAL A 165 21.38 13.85 16.73
N LEU A 166 20.57 14.88 16.44
CA LEU A 166 20.85 15.86 15.39
C LEU A 166 21.72 17.01 15.93
N GLU A 167 22.98 17.05 15.51
CA GLU A 167 23.95 18.07 15.93
C GLU A 167 24.74 18.64 14.76
N ARG A 168 25.23 19.87 14.92
CA ARG A 168 26.16 20.49 13.95
C ARG A 168 27.53 19.84 14.10
N ASN A 169 27.98 19.19 13.03
CA ASN A 169 29.29 18.53 12.98
C ASN A 169 30.15 19.11 11.85
N SER A 170 31.47 19.19 12.05
CA SER A 170 32.39 19.57 10.99
C SER A 170 32.59 18.40 10.02
N LEU A 171 32.19 18.60 8.76
CA LEU A 171 32.35 17.60 7.72
C LEU A 171 33.82 17.22 7.50
N GLU A 172 34.72 18.20 7.54
CA GLU A 172 36.16 17.97 7.38
C GLU A 172 36.69 16.99 8.45
N GLN A 173 36.26 17.18 9.71
CA GLN A 173 36.67 16.31 10.81
C GLN A 173 36.15 14.88 10.62
N LEU A 174 34.89 14.72 10.22
CA LEU A 174 34.28 13.42 9.95
C LEU A 174 35.03 12.69 8.83
N VAL A 175 35.28 13.38 7.71
CA VAL A 175 35.98 12.80 6.56
C VAL A 175 37.42 12.41 6.95
N ARG A 176 38.13 13.27 7.71
CA ARG A 176 39.49 12.98 8.17
C ARG A 176 39.55 11.74 9.07
N GLN A 177 38.52 11.50 9.91
CA GLN A 177 38.43 10.27 10.70
C GLN A 177 38.29 9.03 9.83
N VAL A 178 37.41 9.09 8.82
CA VAL A 178 37.24 8.00 7.85
C VAL A 178 38.52 7.75 7.07
N VAL A 179 39.17 8.78 6.53
CA VAL A 179 40.43 8.63 5.77
C VAL A 179 41.52 7.99 6.63
N LYS A 180 41.64 8.37 7.91
CA LYS A 180 42.57 7.73 8.84
C LYS A 180 42.28 6.24 9.05
N LYS A 181 41.00 5.84 9.15
CA LYS A 181 40.58 4.43 9.28
C LYS A 181 41.08 3.56 8.12
N TYR A 182 41.07 4.11 6.90
CA TYR A 182 41.48 3.39 5.68
C TYR A 182 42.94 3.68 5.25
N ALA A 183 43.72 4.40 6.06
CA ALA A 183 45.07 4.86 5.69
C ALA A 183 46.01 3.72 5.26
N ALA A 184 45.96 2.58 5.95
CA ALA A 184 46.80 1.42 5.65
C ALA A 184 46.56 0.88 4.21
N ILE A 185 45.31 0.93 3.73
CA ILE A 185 44.96 0.50 2.38
C ILE A 185 45.49 1.48 1.35
N PHE A 186 45.35 2.79 1.60
CA PHE A 186 45.86 3.81 0.68
C PHE A 186 47.37 3.76 0.52
N ILE A 187 48.10 3.57 1.63
CA ILE A 187 49.57 3.42 1.61
C ILE A 187 49.97 2.20 0.78
N TYR A 188 49.32 1.05 1.01
CA TYR A 188 49.64 -0.16 0.28
C TYR A 188 49.33 -0.06 -1.22
N ASN A 189 48.19 0.54 -1.58
CA ASN A 189 47.79 0.70 -2.99
C ASN A 189 48.46 1.91 -3.67
N HIS A 190 49.37 2.62 -2.98
CA HIS A 190 50.03 3.83 -3.47
C HIS A 190 49.05 4.93 -3.91
N ILE A 191 47.94 5.09 -3.18
CA ILE A 191 46.92 6.11 -3.44
C ILE A 191 47.16 7.30 -2.51
N SER A 192 47.22 8.52 -3.08
CA SER A 192 47.30 9.77 -2.33
C SER A 192 45.92 10.43 -2.23
N ILE A 193 45.62 11.03 -1.08
CA ILE A 193 44.35 11.73 -0.84
C ILE A 193 44.64 13.17 -0.47
N GLN A 194 44.02 14.08 -1.21
CA GLN A 194 43.98 15.51 -0.91
C GLN A 194 42.56 15.85 -0.43
N LEU A 195 42.47 16.48 0.74
CA LEU A 195 41.23 17.00 1.29
C LEU A 195 41.30 18.52 1.16
N GLU A 196 40.38 19.11 0.40
CA GLU A 196 40.18 20.56 0.27
C GLU A 196 39.23 21.10 1.35
#